data_AF-A0A8D8KGS7-F1
#
_entry.id   AF-A0A8D8KGS7-F1
#
_cell.length_a   1.000
_cell.length_b   1.000
_cell.length_c   1.000
_cell.angle_alpha   90.00
_cell.angle_beta   90.00
_cell.angle_gamma   90.00
#
_symmetry.space_group_name_H-M   'P 1'
#
loop_
_entity.id
_entity.type
_entity.pdbx_description
1 polymer ?
#
loop_
_entity_poly.entity_id
_entity_poly.type
_entity_poly.pdbx_seq_one_letter_code
_entity_poly.pdbx_strand_id
1 'polypeptide(L)'
;FPNVPKEVITGGLCLSCSILSMCFANGAGSYIFQLMDSFAGSYTLLIIAFFECIAVSYIYGIKRFADDIELMTGSRPHLYWMLCWKYISPIAMLTILVASFIELASEGSSYPGWNPLTGNTDNLEWPHWCVVVAILLVCVSILWIPGVAICRLCGINIIEDTEPAWFPSAELRDSHGIVPHEPTDIEI
;
A
#
# COMPACT_ATOMS: atom_id res chain seq x y z
N PHE A 1 -18.74 15.87 -0.08
CA PHE A 1 -18.52 17.18 0.60
C PHE A 1 -18.51 18.33 -0.41
N PRO A 2 -19.68 18.83 -0.83
CA PRO A 2 -19.76 19.66 -2.05
C PRO A 2 -19.39 21.15 -1.89
N ASN A 3 -19.16 21.67 -0.68
CA ASN A 3 -19.05 23.14 -0.45
C ASN A 3 -17.71 23.64 0.10
N VAL A 4 -16.68 22.80 0.22
CA VAL A 4 -15.35 23.23 0.68
C VAL A 4 -14.44 23.51 -0.53
N PRO A 5 -13.85 24.72 -0.64
CA PRO A 5 -12.91 25.04 -1.70
C PRO A 5 -11.63 24.18 -1.55
N LYS A 6 -11.06 23.74 -2.69
CA LYS A 6 -9.91 22.82 -2.74
C LYS A 6 -8.70 23.40 -2.00
N GLU A 7 -8.58 24.72 -2.02
CA GLU A 7 -7.55 25.51 -1.35
C GLU A 7 -7.60 25.35 0.18
N VAL A 8 -8.80 25.30 0.76
CA VAL A 8 -8.97 25.12 2.22
C VAL A 8 -8.63 23.69 2.63
N ILE A 9 -8.94 22.70 1.79
CA ILE A 9 -8.56 21.30 2.04
C ILE A 9 -7.04 21.14 2.01
N THR A 10 -6.40 21.66 0.96
CA THR A 10 -4.93 21.62 0.82
C THR A 10 -4.23 22.42 1.92
N GLY A 11 -4.75 23.61 2.26
CA GLY A 11 -4.24 24.44 3.35
C GLY A 11 -4.35 23.75 4.70
N GLY A 12 -5.50 23.15 5.00
CA GLY A 12 -5.72 22.37 6.22
C GLY A 12 -4.77 21.17 6.33
N LEU A 13 -4.62 20.40 5.25
CA LEU A 13 -3.70 19.27 5.19
C LEU A 13 -2.25 19.72 5.41
N CYS A 14 -1.81 20.79 4.75
CA CYS A 14 -0.46 21.34 4.89
C CYS A 14 -0.18 21.81 6.33
N LEU A 15 -1.12 22.53 6.94
CA LEU A 15 -1.00 22.97 8.34
C LEU A 15 -0.93 21.77 9.30
N SER A 16 -1.77 20.75 9.12
CA SER A 16 -1.70 19.54 9.95
C SER A 16 -0.36 18.81 9.81
N CYS A 17 0.17 18.68 8.59
CA CYS A 17 1.46 18.06 8.33
C CYS A 17 2.60 18.88 8.96
N SER A 18 2.54 20.21 8.89
CA SER A 18 3.52 21.10 9.50
C SER A 18 3.56 20.96 11.03
N ILE A 19 2.41 20.87 11.69
CA ILE A 19 2.32 20.66 13.14
C ILE A 19 2.91 19.30 13.53
N LEU A 20 2.57 18.24 12.78
CA LEU A 20 3.12 16.89 13.02
C LEU A 20 4.63 16.84 12.80
N SER A 21 5.13 17.49 11.75
CA SER A 21 6.57 17.57 11.47
C SER A 21 7.34 18.31 12.57
N MET A 22 6.74 19.33 13.18
CA MET A 22 7.35 20.06 14.29
C MET A 22 7.64 19.17 15.51
N CYS A 23 6.87 18.10 15.74
CA CYS A 23 7.17 17.13 16.79
C CYS A 23 8.52 16.42 16.58
N PHE A 24 8.97 16.29 15.33
CA PHE A 24 10.27 15.73 14.97
C PHE A 24 11.42 16.73 15.05
N ALA A 25 11.17 18.01 15.30
CA ALA A 25 12.21 19.04 15.41
C ALA A 25 12.92 19.06 16.78
N ASN A 26 12.62 18.11 17.66
CA ASN A 26 13.28 17.98 18.96
C ASN A 26 14.70 17.40 18.82
N GLY A 27 15.55 17.54 19.85
CA GLY A 27 16.92 17.02 19.84
C GLY A 27 17.04 15.49 19.67
N ALA A 28 15.98 14.75 19.99
CA ALA A 28 15.87 13.30 19.75
C ALA A 28 15.06 12.96 18.47
N GLY A 29 14.77 13.97 17.65
CA GLY A 29 13.92 13.90 16.45
C GLY A 29 14.39 12.90 15.40
N SER A 30 15.70 12.79 15.21
CA SER A 30 16.30 11.85 14.26
C SER A 30 15.98 10.39 14.61
N TYR A 31 15.96 10.05 15.90
CA TYR A 31 15.68 8.68 16.35
C TYR A 31 14.22 8.31 16.13
N ILE A 32 13.29 9.20 16.51
CA ILE A 32 11.86 8.94 16.30
C ILE A 32 11.52 8.90 14.80
N PHE A 33 12.19 9.72 13.97
CA PHE A 33 12.06 9.67 12.52
C PHE A 33 12.54 8.32 11.96
N GLN A 34 13.69 7.83 12.41
CA GLN A 34 14.22 6.54 11.98
C GLN A 34 13.30 5.38 12.37
N LEU A 35 12.78 5.39 13.60
CA LEU A 35 11.78 4.40 14.03
C LEU A 35 10.56 4.41 13.11
N MET A 36 10.06 5.61 12.81
CA MET A 36 8.91 5.79 11.94
C MET A 36 9.18 5.27 10.51
N ASP A 37 10.32 5.59 9.92
CA ASP A 37 10.67 5.19 8.56
C ASP A 37 10.84 3.66 8.44
N SER A 38 11.53 3.03 9.40
CA SER A 38 11.71 1.58 9.42
C SER A 38 10.39 0.83 9.60
N PHE A 39 9.53 1.25 10.54
CA PHE A 39 8.30 0.52 10.86
C PHE A 39 7.09 0.89 9.97
N ALA A 40 6.85 2.18 9.76
CA ALA A 40 5.73 2.66 8.94
C ALA A 40 6.04 2.64 7.44
N GLY A 41 7.27 2.95 7.04
CA GLY A 41 7.67 2.98 5.64
C GLY A 41 7.86 1.57 5.09
N SER A 42 8.77 0.79 5.68
CA SER A 42 9.16 -0.51 5.09
C SER A 42 8.06 -1.57 5.23
N TYR A 43 7.72 -1.98 6.45
CA TYR A 43 6.82 -3.12 6.68
C TYR A 43 5.39 -2.84 6.22
N THR A 44 4.85 -1.67 6.53
CA THR A 44 3.45 -1.35 6.19
C THR A 44 3.24 -1.27 4.68
N LEU A 45 4.15 -0.60 3.95
CA LEU A 45 4.04 -0.53 2.48
C LEU A 45 4.19 -1.90 1.82
N LEU A 46 5.13 -2.73 2.30
CA LEU A 46 5.30 -4.10 1.78
C LEU A 46 4.04 -4.94 1.97
N ILE A 47 3.41 -4.86 3.15
CA ILE A 47 2.18 -5.60 3.44
C ILE A 47 1.02 -5.12 2.55
N ILE A 48 0.83 -3.80 2.41
CA ILE A 48 -0.23 -3.23 1.57
C ILE A 48 -0.01 -3.64 0.09
N ALA A 49 1.20 -3.47 -0.42
CA ALA A 49 1.54 -3.83 -1.80
C ALA A 49 1.33 -5.33 -2.07
N PHE A 50 1.67 -6.19 -1.11
CA PHE A 50 1.42 -7.63 -1.22
C PHE A 50 -0.09 -7.95 -1.35
N PHE A 51 -0.93 -7.35 -0.50
CA PHE A 51 -2.38 -7.54 -0.58
C PHE A 51 -2.97 -6.97 -1.87
N GLU A 52 -2.50 -5.81 -2.35
CA GLU A 52 -2.92 -5.26 -3.64
C GLU A 52 -2.52 -6.17 -4.81
N CYS A 53 -1.30 -6.70 -4.82
CA CYS A 53 -0.86 -7.66 -5.83
C CYS A 53 -1.73 -8.92 -5.84
N ILE A 54 -2.09 -9.46 -4.67
CA ILE A 54 -3.01 -10.61 -4.57
C ILE A 54 -4.41 -10.24 -5.04
N ALA A 55 -4.90 -9.07 -4.66
CA ALA A 55 -6.22 -8.60 -5.06
C ALA A 55 -6.34 -8.49 -6.58
N VAL A 56 -5.34 -7.93 -7.27
CA VAL A 56 -5.36 -7.80 -8.73
C VAL A 56 -5.14 -9.16 -9.42
N SER A 57 -4.18 -9.96 -8.96
CA SER A 57 -3.82 -11.20 -9.68
C SER A 57 -4.80 -12.36 -9.47
N TYR A 58 -5.32 -12.54 -8.26
CA TYR A 58 -6.16 -13.69 -7.88
C TYR A 58 -7.64 -13.34 -7.68
N ILE A 59 -7.97 -12.21 -7.04
CA ILE A 59 -9.38 -11.83 -6.79
C ILE A 59 -10.00 -11.22 -8.05
N TYR A 60 -9.31 -10.28 -8.69
CA TYR A 60 -9.78 -9.66 -9.92
C TYR A 60 -9.60 -10.58 -11.13
N GLY A 61 -8.55 -11.40 -11.12
CA GLY A 61 -8.22 -12.37 -12.16
C GLY A 61 -7.36 -11.79 -13.27
N ILE A 62 -6.22 -12.44 -13.53
CA ILE A 62 -5.21 -11.94 -14.48
C ILE A 62 -5.70 -11.83 -15.93
N LYS A 63 -6.65 -12.69 -16.34
CA LYS A 63 -7.21 -12.67 -17.70
C LYS A 63 -8.07 -11.42 -17.91
N ARG A 64 -8.98 -11.14 -16.96
CA ARG A 64 -9.82 -9.94 -16.99
C ARG A 64 -8.96 -8.67 -16.99
N PHE A 65 -7.89 -8.67 -16.19
CA PHE A 65 -6.92 -7.58 -16.20
C PHE A 65 -6.20 -7.41 -17.55
N ALA A 66 -5.84 -8.52 -18.21
CA ALA A 66 -5.22 -8.45 -19.54
C ALA A 66 -6.19 -7.91 -20.61
N ASP A 67 -7.46 -8.27 -20.52
CA ASP A 67 -8.50 -7.81 -21.45
C ASP A 67 -8.81 -6.31 -21.25
N ASP A 68 -8.78 -5.82 -20.00
CA ASP A 68 -8.88 -4.38 -19.72
C ASP A 68 -7.69 -3.60 -20.28
N ILE A 69 -6.47 -4.14 -20.18
CA ILE A 69 -5.26 -3.53 -20.78
C ILE A 69 -5.36 -3.51 -22.30
N GLU A 70 -5.86 -4.59 -22.91
CA GLU A 70 -6.10 -4.67 -24.34
C GLU A 70 -7.11 -3.60 -24.79
N LEU A 71 -8.15 -3.36 -24.00
CA LEU A 71 -9.13 -2.33 -24.28
C LEU A 71 -8.55 -0.90 -24.15
N MET A 72 -7.62 -0.67 -23.22
CA MET A 72 -6.97 0.64 -23.04
C MET A 72 -5.85 0.92 -24.05
N THR A 73 -5.13 -0.11 -24.47
CA THR A 73 -3.88 0.04 -25.27
C THR A 73 -4.06 -0.42 -26.72
N GLY A 74 -5.12 -1.18 -27.02
CA GLY A 74 -5.38 -1.78 -28.34
C GLY A 74 -4.54 -3.03 -28.64
N SER A 75 -3.73 -3.50 -27.69
CA SER A 75 -2.87 -4.68 -27.87
C SER A 75 -2.84 -5.52 -26.60
N ARG A 76 -2.99 -6.84 -26.76
CA ARG A 76 -2.99 -7.78 -25.64
C ARG A 76 -1.58 -7.93 -25.06
N PRO A 77 -1.38 -7.80 -23.74
CA PRO A 77 -0.08 -7.99 -23.13
C PRO A 77 0.43 -9.43 -23.37
N HIS A 78 1.72 -9.56 -23.69
CA HIS A 78 2.35 -10.84 -23.97
C HIS A 78 2.30 -11.78 -22.74
N LEU A 79 2.35 -13.09 -22.96
CA LEU A 79 2.28 -14.12 -21.90
C LEU A 79 3.33 -13.93 -20.80
N TYR A 80 4.50 -13.37 -21.14
CA TYR A 80 5.55 -13.02 -20.17
C TYR A 80 5.05 -12.06 -19.08
N TRP A 81 4.31 -11.02 -19.47
CA TRP A 81 3.74 -10.05 -18.52
C TRP A 81 2.67 -10.69 -17.64
N MET A 82 1.84 -11.54 -18.24
CA MET A 82 0.79 -12.26 -17.53
C MET A 82 1.36 -13.22 -16.47
N LEU A 83 2.46 -13.92 -16.79
CA LEU A 83 3.20 -14.77 -15.84
C LEU A 83 3.89 -13.94 -14.76
N CYS A 84 4.45 -12.79 -15.13
CA CYS A 84 5.11 -11.88 -14.20
C CYS A 84 4.14 -11.38 -13.12
N TRP A 85 2.97 -10.90 -13.52
CA TRP A 85 1.94 -10.40 -12.60
C TRP A 85 1.28 -11.51 -11.77
N LYS A 86 1.10 -12.70 -12.33
CA LYS A 86 0.46 -13.80 -11.61
C LYS A 86 1.37 -14.49 -10.59
N TYR A 87 2.66 -14.64 -10.91
CA TYR A 87 3.57 -15.45 -10.08
C TYR A 87 4.80 -14.69 -9.62
N ILE A 88 5.52 -14.01 -10.52
CA ILE A 88 6.81 -13.40 -10.18
C ILE A 88 6.64 -12.26 -9.18
N SER A 89 5.70 -11.35 -9.42
CA SER A 89 5.42 -10.21 -8.54
C SER A 89 5.00 -10.62 -7.13
N PRO A 90 3.98 -11.49 -6.93
CA PRO A 90 3.61 -11.91 -5.57
C PRO A 90 4.71 -12.71 -4.87
N ILE A 91 5.48 -13.54 -5.60
CA ILE A 91 6.62 -14.25 -5.02
C ILE A 91 7.71 -13.27 -4.59
N ALA A 92 8.08 -12.29 -5.43
CA ALA A 92 9.08 -11.30 -5.09
C ALA A 92 8.68 -10.49 -3.85
N MET A 93 7.43 -10.03 -3.79
CA MET A 93 6.91 -9.32 -2.61
C MET A 93 6.92 -10.19 -1.35
N LEU A 94 6.51 -11.46 -1.47
CA LEU A 94 6.57 -12.42 -0.36
C LEU A 94 8.01 -12.63 0.12
N THR A 95 8.98 -12.77 -0.79
CA THR A 95 10.38 -12.99 -0.43
C THR A 95 10.98 -11.82 0.33
N ILE A 96 10.70 -10.58 -0.10
CA ILE A 96 11.19 -9.38 0.58
C ILE A 96 10.52 -9.27 1.95
N LEU A 97 9.20 -9.49 2.04
CA LEU A 97 8.47 -9.46 3.30
C LEU A 97 9.03 -10.48 4.31
N VAL A 98 9.28 -11.72 3.88
CA VAL A 98 9.88 -12.75 4.74
C VAL A 98 11.30 -12.37 5.16
N ALA A 99 12.12 -11.84 4.25
CA ALA A 99 13.46 -11.36 4.58
C ALA A 99 13.43 -10.25 5.62
N SER A 100 12.54 -9.27 5.49
CA SER A 100 12.37 -8.18 6.45
C SER A 100 11.92 -8.67 7.83
N PHE A 101 11.10 -9.71 7.92
CA PHE A 101 10.74 -10.34 9.20
C PHE A 101 11.89 -11.12 9.82
N ILE A 102 12.72 -11.78 9.00
CA ILE A 102 13.92 -12.48 9.47
C ILE A 102 14.91 -11.47 10.04
N GLU A 103 15.17 -10.38 9.33
CA GLU A 103 16.07 -9.30 9.77
C GLU A 103 15.61 -8.71 11.11
N LEU A 104 14.31 -8.43 11.26
CA LEU A 104 13.71 -7.98 12.50
C LEU A 104 13.90 -8.98 13.66
N ALA A 105 13.84 -10.29 13.37
CA ALA A 105 14.01 -11.34 14.36
C ALA A 105 15.48 -11.59 14.72
N SER A 106 16.41 -11.40 13.79
CA SER A 106 17.85 -11.70 13.98
C SER A 106 18.63 -10.54 14.59
N GLU A 107 18.40 -9.31 14.14
CA GLU A 107 19.16 -8.13 14.60
C GLU A 107 18.50 -7.45 15.80
N GLY A 108 17.26 -7.86 16.12
CA GLY A 108 16.44 -7.21 17.12
C GLY A 108 16.07 -5.79 16.73
N SER A 109 15.24 -5.13 17.53
CA SER A 109 14.90 -3.73 17.32
C SER A 109 16.03 -2.83 17.85
N SER A 110 17.19 -2.83 17.20
CA SER A 110 18.33 -1.97 17.57
C SER A 110 18.36 -0.70 16.72
N TYR A 111 18.86 0.41 17.26
CA TYR A 111 19.09 1.66 16.53
C TYR A 111 20.47 2.25 16.82
N PRO A 112 21.08 2.94 15.83
CA PRO A 112 22.36 3.61 16.00
C PRO A 112 22.21 4.85 16.89
N GLY A 113 22.49 4.72 18.18
CA GLY A 113 22.45 5.82 19.16
C GLY A 113 23.79 6.53 19.29
N TRP A 114 23.77 7.86 19.36
CA TRP A 114 24.99 8.65 19.57
C TRP A 114 25.37 8.66 21.04
N ASN A 115 26.55 8.14 21.37
CA ASN A 115 27.06 8.14 22.73
C ASN A 115 28.07 9.29 22.93
N PRO A 116 27.71 10.37 23.65
CA PRO A 116 28.58 11.54 23.81
C PRO A 116 29.86 11.26 24.60
N LEU A 117 29.93 10.14 25.35
CA LEU A 117 31.08 9.78 26.18
C LEU A 117 32.17 9.05 25.37
N THR A 118 31.77 8.23 24.40
CA THR A 118 32.68 7.41 23.59
C THR A 118 32.99 8.05 22.23
N GLY A 119 32.17 9.02 21.79
CA GLY A 119 32.30 9.65 20.46
C GLY A 119 32.01 8.68 19.30
N ASN A 120 31.39 7.55 19.61
CA ASN A 120 31.02 6.49 18.67
C ASN A 120 29.50 6.29 18.68
N THR A 121 29.02 5.70 17.58
CA THR A 121 27.62 5.29 17.42
C THR A 121 27.49 3.85 17.91
N ASP A 122 26.80 3.66 19.04
CA ASP A 122 26.55 2.33 19.61
C ASP A 122 25.15 1.86 19.19
N ASN A 123 24.99 0.56 18.93
CA ASN A 123 23.66 -0.02 18.67
C ASN A 123 22.92 -0.18 20.00
N LEU A 124 21.90 0.64 20.24
CA LEU A 124 21.05 0.56 21.42
C LEU A 124 19.75 -0.15 21.06
N GLU A 125 19.24 -0.97 21.98
CA GLU A 125 17.93 -1.58 21.83
C GLU A 125 16.80 -0.57 22.05
N TRP A 126 15.76 -0.65 21.22
CA TRP A 126 14.54 0.13 21.39
C TRP A 126 13.83 -0.29 22.69
N PRO A 127 13.45 0.68 23.55
CA PRO A 127 12.64 0.37 24.71
C PRO A 127 11.27 -0.19 24.29
N HIS A 128 10.70 -1.09 25.10
CA HIS A 128 9.50 -1.83 24.72
C HIS A 128 8.29 -0.95 24.33
N TRP A 129 8.16 0.25 24.90
CA TRP A 129 7.09 1.18 24.54
C TRP A 129 7.19 1.64 23.08
N CYS A 130 8.40 1.82 22.54
CA CYS A 130 8.64 2.17 21.14
C CYS A 130 8.16 1.06 20.19
N VAL A 131 8.43 -0.20 20.55
CA VAL A 131 8.01 -1.37 19.77
C VAL A 131 6.48 -1.48 19.76
N VAL A 132 5.82 -1.23 20.90
CA VAL A 132 4.34 -1.20 20.98
C VAL A 132 3.76 -0.12 20.07
N VAL A 133 4.33 1.09 20.05
CA VAL A 133 3.91 2.17 19.17
C VAL A 133 4.09 1.79 17.70
N ALA A 134 5.22 1.18 17.35
CA ALA A 134 5.49 0.70 16.00
C ALA A 134 4.46 -0.34 15.54
N ILE A 135 4.18 -1.36 16.36
CA ILE A 135 3.17 -2.38 16.06
C ILE A 135 1.78 -1.74 15.90
N LEU A 136 1.41 -0.84 16.80
CA LEU A 136 0.12 -0.14 16.74
C LEU A 136 -0.02 0.60 15.41
N LEU A 137 1.04 1.25 14.95
CA LEU A 137 1.02 2.03 13.71
C LEU A 137 0.84 1.15 12.47
N VAL A 138 1.55 0.02 12.41
CA VAL A 138 1.39 -0.99 11.36
C VAL A 138 -0.04 -1.54 11.38
N CYS A 139 -0.56 -1.88 12.57
CA CYS A 139 -1.92 -2.39 12.73
C CYS A 139 -2.98 -1.39 12.28
N VAL A 140 -2.90 -0.12 12.67
CA VAL A 140 -3.87 0.92 12.27
C VAL A 140 -3.93 1.06 10.76
N SER A 141 -2.78 1.02 10.09
CA SER A 141 -2.70 1.17 8.63
C SER A 141 -3.30 -0.02 7.90
N ILE A 142 -3.00 -1.24 8.34
CA ILE A 142 -3.51 -2.47 7.71
C ILE A 142 -4.99 -2.67 8.04
N LEU A 143 -5.44 -2.32 9.24
CA LEU A 143 -6.80 -2.56 9.73
C LEU A 143 -7.86 -1.76 8.95
N TRP A 144 -7.48 -0.70 8.24
CA TRP A 144 -8.41 0.01 7.37
C TRP A 144 -8.96 -0.87 6.23
N ILE A 145 -8.13 -1.77 5.67
CA ILE A 145 -8.54 -2.67 4.57
C ILE A 145 -9.64 -3.65 5.01
N PRO A 146 -9.46 -4.49 6.06
CA PRO A 146 -10.53 -5.35 6.55
C PRO A 146 -11.64 -4.54 7.23
N GLY A 147 -11.34 -3.38 7.82
CA GLY A 147 -12.34 -2.50 8.43
C GLY A 147 -13.39 -2.05 7.42
N VAL A 148 -12.96 -1.60 6.24
CA VAL A 148 -13.86 -1.24 5.14
C VAL A 148 -14.63 -2.47 4.64
N ALA A 149 -13.97 -3.63 4.51
CA ALA A 149 -14.63 -4.87 4.09
C ALA A 149 -15.74 -5.30 5.08
N ILE A 150 -15.48 -5.25 6.39
CA ILE A 150 -16.46 -5.58 7.43
C ILE A 150 -17.59 -4.56 7.47
N CYS A 151 -17.30 -3.25 7.37
CA CYS A 151 -18.34 -2.22 7.34
C CYS A 151 -19.31 -2.42 6.15
N ARG A 152 -18.79 -2.79 4.98
CA ARG A 152 -19.61 -3.18 3.82
C ARG A 152 -20.46 -4.42 4.10
N LEU A 153 -19.90 -5.45 4.73
CA LEU A 153 -20.65 -6.66 5.11
C LEU A 153 -21.75 -6.39 6.15
N CYS A 154 -21.52 -5.44 7.07
CA CYS A 154 -22.50 -5.02 8.08
C CYS A 154 -23.55 -4.01 7.54
N GLY A 155 -23.51 -3.68 6.25
CA GLY A 155 -24.48 -2.77 5.61
C GLY A 155 -24.32 -1.29 5.95
N ILE A 156 -23.17 -0.90 6.52
CA ILE A 156 -22.85 0.50 6.81
C ILE A 156 -22.08 1.07 5.61
N ASN A 157 -22.81 1.62 4.63
CA ASN A 157 -22.20 2.32 3.50
C ASN A 157 -21.71 3.72 3.92
N ILE A 158 -20.47 3.78 4.39
CA ILE A 158 -19.76 5.00 4.78
C ILE A 158 -19.30 5.86 3.59
N ILE A 159 -19.14 5.23 2.42
CA ILE A 159 -18.76 5.89 1.17
C ILE A 159 -19.96 5.77 0.24
N GLU A 160 -20.44 6.91 -0.26
CA GLU A 160 -21.41 6.94 -1.35
C GLU A 160 -20.73 6.34 -2.59
N ASP A 161 -21.28 5.26 -3.12
CA ASP A 161 -20.76 4.64 -4.33
C ASP A 161 -20.82 5.68 -5.44
N THR A 162 -19.66 6.25 -5.78
CA THR A 162 -19.57 7.22 -6.86
C THR A 162 -19.91 6.48 -8.13
N GLU A 163 -20.90 6.97 -8.87
CA GLU A 163 -21.23 6.42 -10.18
C GLU A 163 -19.93 6.35 -10.99
N PRO A 164 -19.60 5.17 -11.58
CA PRO A 164 -18.37 5.02 -12.34
C PRO A 164 -18.34 6.11 -13.42
N ALA A 165 -17.22 6.83 -13.49
CA ALA A 165 -17.04 7.86 -14.52
C ALA A 165 -17.32 7.23 -15.89
N TRP A 166 -18.07 7.95 -16.74
CA TRP A 166 -18.38 7.48 -18.09
C TRP A 166 -17.08 7.12 -18.82
N PHE A 167 -16.97 5.86 -19.22
CA PHE A 167 -15.80 5.31 -19.88
C PHE A 167 -16.21 4.81 -21.28
N PRO A 168 -15.61 5.32 -22.37
CA PRO A 168 -16.02 5.02 -23.75
C PRO A 168 -15.55 3.63 -24.23
N SER A 169 -15.90 2.57 -23.49
CA SER A 169 -15.47 1.20 -23.79
C SER A 169 -15.97 0.71 -25.16
N ALA A 170 -17.16 1.12 -25.59
CA ALA A 170 -17.71 0.76 -26.90
C ALA A 170 -16.92 1.42 -28.05
N GLU A 171 -16.63 2.71 -27.94
CA GLU A 171 -15.86 3.44 -28.97
C GLU A 171 -14.43 2.92 -29.07
N LEU A 172 -13.80 2.61 -27.93
CA LEU A 172 -12.45 2.02 -27.90
C LEU A 172 -12.42 0.65 -28.56
N ARG A 173 -13.40 -0.21 -28.27
CA ARG A 173 -13.53 -1.53 -28.89
C ARG A 173 -13.70 -1.44 -30.40
N ASP A 174 -14.53 -0.52 -30.88
CA ASP A 174 -14.74 -0.28 -32.30
C ASP A 174 -13.46 0.26 -32.97
N SER A 175 -12.75 1.18 -32.30
CA SER A 175 -11.49 1.76 -32.82
C SER A 175 -10.35 0.74 -32.93
N HIS A 176 -10.29 -0.21 -32.01
CA HIS A 176 -9.27 -1.25 -31.97
C HIS A 176 -9.71 -2.57 -32.64
N GLY A 177 -10.97 -2.67 -33.07
CA GLY A 177 -11.52 -3.87 -33.70
C GLY A 177 -11.56 -5.10 -32.78
N ILE A 178 -11.68 -4.89 -31.46
CA ILE A 178 -11.59 -5.96 -30.45
C ILE A 178 -12.98 -6.59 -30.27
N VAL A 179 -13.09 -7.89 -30.57
CA VAL A 179 -14.32 -8.65 -30.30
C VAL A 179 -14.41 -8.97 -28.80
N PRO A 180 -15.58 -8.78 -28.15
CA PRO A 180 -15.76 -9.16 -26.75
C PRO A 180 -15.43 -10.64 -26.52
N HIS A 181 -14.48 -10.93 -25.62
CA HIS A 181 -14.28 -12.29 -25.14
C HIS A 181 -15.47 -12.68 -24.25
N GLU A 182 -16.15 -13.78 -24.59
CA GLU A 182 -17.24 -14.33 -23.80
C GLU A 182 -16.65 -15.16 -22.64
N PRO A 183 -17.00 -14.89 -21.37
CA PRO A 183 -16.44 -15.64 -20.25
C PRO A 183 -16.86 -17.12 -20.37
N THR A 184 -15.87 -18.02 -20.37
CA THR A 184 -16.10 -19.46 -20.51
C THR A 184 -16.45 -20.06 -19.15
N ASP A 185 -17.32 -21.09 -19.07
CA ASP A 185 -17.81 -21.68 -17.80
C ASP A 185 -16.71 -22.19 -16.83
N ILE A 186 -15.46 -22.30 -17.29
CA ILE A 186 -14.27 -22.66 -16.51
C ILE A 186 -13.70 -21.45 -15.73
N GLU A 187 -14.34 -20.28 -15.81
CA GLU A 187 -13.83 -18.99 -15.35
C GLU A 187 -14.55 -18.42 -14.11
N ILE A 188 -15.30 -19.26 -13.38
CA ILE A 188 -15.91 -18.95 -12.07
C ILE A 188 -15.09 -19.58 -10.93
#